data_AF-A0A7J9LD23-F1
#
_entry.id   AF-A0A7J9LD23-F1
#
_cell.length_a   1.000
_cell.length_b   1.000
_cell.length_c   1.000
_cell.angle_alpha   90.00
_cell.angle_beta   90.00
_cell.angle_gamma   90.00
#
_symmetry.space_group_name_H-M   'P 1'
#
loop_
_entity.id
_entity.type
_entity.pdbx_description
1 polymer ?
#
loop_
_entity_poly.entity_id
_entity_poly.type
_entity_poly.pdbx_seq_one_letter_code
_entity_poly.pdbx_strand_id
1 'polypeptide(L)'
;MYAVKKPDKVDPNEKRLGKWLNCALSYEPLREPCVIDKLGNIFNKGAPVEALLGKKLPKEFRHIKGLKDMINIKLLMIPGKQSDAADGAMFQCPLTGLEFNGKYKFFALRNCGLVVSAKALKEVKSSACLVCHKDFVESVDVAPANATK
;
A
#
# COMPACT_ATOMS: atom_id res chain seq x y z
N MET A 1 -18.80 30.51 23.46
CA MET A 1 -18.63 29.11 23.92
C MET A 1 -18.17 28.30 22.72
N TYR A 2 -16.94 27.77 22.74
CA TYR A 2 -16.37 27.01 21.63
C TYR A 2 -17.14 25.70 21.48
N ALA A 3 -17.80 25.51 20.34
CA ALA A 3 -18.44 24.25 19.99
C ALA A 3 -17.35 23.20 19.78
N VAL A 4 -17.11 22.40 20.81
CA VAL A 4 -16.33 21.17 20.74
C VAL A 4 -17.08 20.24 19.80
N LYS A 5 -16.71 20.26 18.50
CA LYS A 5 -17.16 19.27 17.54
C LYS A 5 -16.70 17.91 18.06
N LYS A 6 -17.68 17.07 18.37
CA LYS A 6 -17.52 15.67 18.76
C LYS A 6 -16.54 15.00 17.79
N PRO A 7 -15.62 14.13 18.23
CA PRO A 7 -14.74 13.41 17.34
C PRO A 7 -15.64 12.65 16.36
N ASP A 8 -15.61 13.09 15.10
CA ASP A 8 -16.35 12.49 14.02
C ASP A 8 -16.13 10.97 14.10
N LYS A 9 -17.22 10.21 13.99
CA LYS A 9 -17.11 8.77 13.81
C LYS A 9 -16.44 8.59 12.45
N VAL A 10 -15.11 8.66 12.41
CA VAL A 10 -14.33 8.44 11.19
C VAL A 10 -14.84 7.14 10.62
N ASP A 11 -15.53 7.26 9.49
CA ASP A 11 -16.21 6.15 8.87
C ASP A 11 -15.20 5.01 8.72
N PRO A 12 -15.61 3.75 8.94
CA PRO A 12 -14.71 2.61 8.76
C PRO A 12 -14.09 2.60 7.36
N ASN A 13 -14.74 3.24 6.38
CA ASN A 13 -14.22 3.51 5.05
C ASN A 13 -13.04 4.50 5.04
N GLU A 14 -13.16 5.63 5.75
CA GLU A 14 -12.09 6.64 5.84
C GLU A 14 -10.88 6.12 6.62
N LYS A 15 -11.09 5.33 7.68
CA LYS A 15 -9.98 4.62 8.36
C LYS A 15 -9.26 3.65 7.44
N ARG A 16 -9.99 2.99 6.53
CA ARG A 16 -9.39 2.08 5.54
C ARG A 16 -8.59 2.87 4.51
N LEU A 17 -9.17 3.94 3.97
CA LEU A 17 -8.51 4.87 3.04
C LEU A 17 -7.22 5.45 3.64
N GLY A 18 -7.25 5.89 4.90
CA GLY A 18 -6.08 6.40 5.61
C GLY A 18 -4.93 5.39 5.66
N LYS A 19 -5.20 4.08 5.75
CA LYS A 19 -4.16 3.04 5.70
C LYS A 19 -3.57 2.81 4.30
N TRP A 20 -4.34 3.10 3.25
CA TRP A 20 -3.88 3.00 1.85
C TRP A 20 -3.16 4.25 1.37
N LEU A 21 -3.34 5.38 2.07
CA LEU A 21 -2.78 6.67 1.71
C LEU A 21 -1.62 7.08 2.62
N ASN A 22 -1.53 6.54 3.83
CA ASN A 22 -0.48 6.87 4.79
C ASN A 22 0.45 5.71 5.05
N CYS A 23 1.71 6.05 5.35
CA CYS A 23 2.75 5.14 5.77
C CYS A 23 2.37 4.51 7.12
N ALA A 24 2.43 3.17 7.21
CA ALA A 24 2.08 2.46 8.44
C ALA A 24 3.06 2.71 9.61
N LEU A 25 4.24 3.28 9.33
CA LEU A 25 5.27 3.56 10.33
C LEU A 25 5.34 5.04 10.73
N SER A 26 5.41 5.94 9.74
CA SER A 26 5.53 7.38 9.99
C SER A 26 4.19 8.11 10.06
N TYR A 27 3.08 7.45 9.66
CA TYR A 27 1.74 8.06 9.51
C TYR A 27 1.68 9.22 8.52
N GLU A 28 2.76 9.46 7.77
CA GLU A 28 2.82 10.47 6.72
C GLU A 28 2.16 9.99 5.44
N PRO A 29 1.69 10.89 4.57
CA PRO A 29 1.19 10.53 3.26
C PRO A 29 2.25 9.79 2.45
N LEU A 30 1.83 8.71 1.79
CA LEU A 30 2.69 7.88 0.95
C LEU A 30 3.23 8.71 -0.21
N ARG A 31 4.54 8.70 -0.35
CA ARG A 31 5.25 9.28 -1.49
C ARG A 31 6.05 8.18 -2.18
N GLU A 32 6.12 8.26 -3.49
CA GLU A 32 7.04 7.42 -4.25
C GLU A 32 8.48 7.81 -3.90
N PRO A 33 9.39 6.85 -3.62
CA PRO A 33 9.23 5.40 -3.70
C PRO A 33 8.61 4.76 -2.43
N CYS A 34 7.59 3.93 -2.63
CA CYS A 34 6.97 3.14 -1.56
C CYS A 34 7.59 1.74 -1.45
N VAL A 35 7.45 1.13 -0.29
CA VAL A 35 7.81 -0.27 -0.02
C VAL A 35 6.66 -0.97 0.70
N ILE A 36 6.54 -2.27 0.53
CA ILE A 36 5.57 -3.10 1.23
C ILE A 36 6.29 -4.23 1.95
N ASP A 37 5.77 -4.61 3.12
CA ASP A 37 6.23 -5.79 3.85
C ASP A 37 5.45 -7.07 3.49
N LYS A 38 5.97 -8.23 3.86
CA LYS A 38 5.29 -9.55 3.83
C LYS A 38 3.90 -9.56 4.46
N LEU A 39 3.66 -8.75 5.49
CA LEU A 39 2.33 -8.60 6.11
C LEU A 39 1.37 -7.73 5.29
N GLY A 40 1.87 -7.04 4.27
CA GLY A 40 1.09 -6.16 3.41
C GLY A 40 1.02 -4.71 3.87
N ASN A 41 1.78 -4.34 4.89
CA ASN A 41 1.85 -2.94 5.31
C ASN A 41 2.68 -2.13 4.32
N ILE A 42 2.17 -0.97 3.92
CA ILE A 42 2.85 -0.07 3.00
C ILE A 42 3.60 1.00 3.79
N PHE A 43 4.84 1.25 3.40
CA PHE A 43 5.71 2.25 4.01
C PHE A 43 6.31 3.14 2.92
N ASN A 44 6.62 4.37 3.28
CA ASN A 44 7.50 5.19 2.48
C ASN A 44 8.94 4.69 2.69
N LYS A 45 9.75 4.50 1.64
CA LYS A 45 11.09 3.89 1.72
C LYS A 45 12.00 4.52 2.78
N GLY A 46 11.87 5.82 3.06
CA GLY A 46 12.65 6.51 4.10
C GLY A 46 12.37 5.99 5.51
N ALA A 47 11.09 5.86 5.88
CA ALA A 47 10.68 5.56 7.25
C ALA A 47 11.25 4.23 7.81
N PRO A 48 11.09 3.05 7.15
CA PRO A 48 11.60 1.80 7.69
C PRO A 48 13.13 1.78 7.67
N VAL A 49 13.79 2.45 6.71
CA VAL A 49 15.26 2.58 6.67
C VAL A 49 15.75 3.31 7.91
N GLU A 50 15.18 4.49 8.19
CA GLU A 50 15.52 5.26 9.40
C GLU A 50 15.22 4.48 10.69
N ALA A 51 14.10 3.75 10.74
CA ALA A 51 13.76 2.93 11.90
C ALA A 51 14.69 1.71 12.08
N LEU A 52 15.20 1.12 10.99
CA LEU A 52 16.20 0.05 11.02
C LEU A 52 17.55 0.56 11.55
N LEU A 53 17.98 1.73 11.09
CA LEU A 53 19.19 2.40 11.59
C LEU A 53 19.05 2.74 13.09
N GLY A 54 17.89 3.29 13.49
CA GLY A 54 17.63 3.68 14.88
C GLY A 54 17.19 2.54 15.80
N LYS A 55 17.00 1.31 15.30
CA LYS A 55 16.34 0.18 16.01
C LYS A 55 14.99 0.58 16.65
N LYS A 56 14.29 1.55 16.08
CA LYS A 56 13.01 2.09 16.58
C LYS A 56 11.78 1.42 15.95
N LEU A 57 11.89 0.15 15.57
CA LEU A 57 10.76 -0.58 14.98
C LEU A 57 9.73 -0.92 16.06
N PRO A 58 8.45 -0.54 15.88
CA PRO A 58 7.33 -1.00 16.71
C PRO A 58 7.28 -2.52 16.78
N LYS A 59 6.71 -3.06 17.86
CA LYS A 59 6.57 -4.53 18.04
C LYS A 59 5.85 -5.19 16.87
N GLU A 60 4.92 -4.48 16.24
CA GLU A 60 4.16 -4.91 15.07
C GLU A 60 5.04 -5.08 13.82
N PHE A 61 6.11 -4.29 13.68
CA PHE A 61 7.02 -4.29 12.52
C PHE A 61 8.36 -5.00 12.77
N ARG A 62 8.49 -5.76 13.86
CA ARG A 62 9.71 -6.53 14.18
C ARG A 62 10.06 -7.63 13.17
N HIS A 63 9.12 -8.01 12.32
CA HIS A 63 9.35 -8.95 11.23
C HIS A 63 10.26 -8.35 10.14
N ILE A 64 10.30 -7.01 10.03
CA ILE A 64 11.19 -6.30 9.11
C ILE A 64 12.59 -6.29 9.71
N LYS A 65 13.43 -7.26 9.34
CA LYS A 65 14.82 -7.35 9.81
C LYS A 65 15.81 -6.70 8.85
N GLY A 66 15.40 -6.42 7.62
CA GLY A 66 16.20 -5.68 6.66
C GLY A 66 15.49 -5.43 5.33
N LEU A 67 16.25 -4.88 4.38
CA LEU A 67 15.77 -4.54 3.04
C LEU A 67 15.27 -5.74 2.23
N LYS A 68 15.68 -6.96 2.59
CA LYS A 68 15.23 -8.19 1.92
C LYS A 68 13.76 -8.54 2.21
N ASP A 69 13.28 -8.17 3.39
CA ASP A 69 11.89 -8.43 3.78
C ASP A 69 10.92 -7.45 3.11
N MET A 70 11.42 -6.26 2.76
CA MET A 70 10.70 -5.22 2.06
C MET A 70 10.74 -5.42 0.54
N ILE A 71 9.64 -5.03 -0.11
CA ILE A 71 9.48 -5.05 -1.56
C ILE A 71 9.22 -3.61 -1.98
N ASN A 72 10.04 -3.07 -2.87
CA ASN A 72 9.74 -1.77 -3.48
C ASN A 72 8.48 -1.87 -4.30
N ILE A 73 7.49 -1.03 -4.02
CA ILE A 73 6.24 -0.98 -4.77
C ILE A 73 6.04 0.37 -5.47
N LYS A 74 5.39 0.31 -6.63
CA LYS A 74 4.97 1.47 -7.41
C LYS A 74 3.46 1.60 -7.33
N LEU A 75 3.01 2.73 -6.82
CA LEU A 75 1.59 3.11 -6.77
C LEU A 75 1.40 4.23 -7.78
N LEU A 76 0.48 4.04 -8.73
CA LEU A 76 0.16 5.11 -9.65
C LEU A 76 -0.84 6.05 -9.01
N MET A 77 -0.49 7.33 -8.92
CA MET A 77 -1.45 8.36 -8.57
C MET A 77 -2.45 8.56 -9.71
N ILE A 78 -3.68 8.93 -9.38
CA ILE A 78 -4.71 9.28 -10.36
C ILE A 78 -4.41 10.71 -10.84
N PRO A 79 -4.04 10.93 -12.12
CA PRO A 79 -3.85 12.28 -12.63
C PRO A 79 -5.21 12.97 -12.68
N GLY A 80 -5.41 14.00 -11.84
CA GLY A 80 -6.64 14.79 -11.79
C GLY A 80 -7.33 14.84 -10.42
N LYS A 81 -6.96 14.01 -9.44
CA LYS A 81 -7.37 14.20 -8.04
C LYS A 81 -6.34 15.05 -7.30
N GLN A 82 -6.54 16.37 -7.30
CA GLN A 82 -5.88 17.27 -6.35
C GLN A 82 -6.53 17.10 -4.96
N SER A 83 -5.67 16.96 -3.96
CA SER A 83 -5.72 17.21 -2.50
C SER A 83 -7.03 17.39 -1.70
N ASP A 84 -8.19 17.62 -2.29
CA ASP A 84 -9.43 18.06 -1.61
C ASP A 84 -10.65 17.19 -1.91
N ALA A 85 -10.45 15.97 -2.42
CA ALA A 85 -11.54 15.00 -2.49
C ALA A 85 -11.76 14.38 -1.10
N ALA A 86 -12.67 14.96 -0.33
CA ALA A 86 -13.19 14.47 0.95
C ALA A 86 -13.76 13.02 0.92
N ASP A 87 -13.60 12.28 -0.18
CA ASP A 87 -14.13 10.93 -0.40
C ASP A 87 -13.38 10.21 -1.54
N GLY A 88 -12.05 10.02 -1.49
CA GLY A 88 -11.38 9.37 -2.62
C GLY A 88 -9.96 8.84 -2.42
N ALA A 89 -9.70 7.66 -2.99
CA ALA A 89 -8.34 7.13 -3.08
C ALA A 89 -7.51 8.00 -4.06
N MET A 90 -6.28 8.33 -3.69
CA MET A 90 -5.33 9.08 -4.52
C MET A 90 -4.54 8.18 -5.46
N PHE A 91 -4.49 6.88 -5.17
CA PHE A 91 -3.79 5.89 -5.97
C PHE A 91 -4.78 5.00 -6.72
N GLN A 92 -4.36 4.50 -7.87
CA GLN A 92 -5.05 3.49 -8.67
C GLN A 92 -4.12 2.36 -9.11
N CYS A 93 -4.71 1.19 -9.33
CA CYS A 93 -4.04 0.04 -9.90
C CYS A 93 -3.80 0.25 -11.41
N PRO A 94 -2.56 0.11 -11.92
CA PRO A 94 -2.24 0.27 -13.35
C PRO A 94 -2.97 -0.72 -14.26
N LEU A 95 -3.27 -1.93 -13.78
CA LEU A 95 -3.85 -2.99 -14.61
C LEU A 95 -5.37 -2.88 -14.74
N THR A 96 -6.05 -2.56 -13.65
CA THR A 96 -7.52 -2.58 -13.61
C THR A 96 -8.15 -1.19 -13.47
N GLY A 97 -7.33 -0.14 -13.32
CA GLY A 97 -7.82 1.22 -13.02
C GLY A 97 -8.57 1.31 -11.69
N LEU A 98 -8.41 0.32 -10.81
CA LEU A 98 -9.13 0.27 -9.54
C LEU A 98 -8.46 1.19 -8.53
N GLU A 99 -9.24 2.11 -7.99
CA GLU A 99 -8.86 3.02 -6.92
C GLU A 99 -8.55 2.26 -5.62
N PHE A 100 -7.46 2.61 -4.93
CA PHE A 100 -7.08 2.03 -3.64
C PHE A 100 -7.97 2.55 -2.50
N ASN A 101 -9.24 2.20 -2.54
CA ASN A 101 -10.27 2.58 -1.57
C ASN A 101 -10.43 1.56 -0.42
N GLY A 102 -9.64 0.47 -0.42
CA GLY A 102 -9.75 -0.61 0.56
C GLY A 102 -11.06 -1.40 0.53
N LYS A 103 -11.91 -1.21 -0.50
CA LYS A 103 -13.07 -2.07 -0.77
C LYS A 103 -12.63 -3.37 -1.45
N TYR A 104 -11.59 -3.28 -2.27
CA TYR A 104 -11.02 -4.42 -3.00
C TYR A 104 -9.75 -4.92 -2.33
N LYS A 105 -9.48 -6.22 -2.50
CA LYS A 105 -8.20 -6.81 -2.11
C LYS A 105 -7.17 -6.46 -3.18
N PHE A 106 -6.03 -5.95 -2.76
CA PHE A 106 -4.88 -5.74 -3.63
C PHE A 106 -3.70 -6.57 -3.15
N PHE A 107 -2.77 -6.77 -4.05
CA PHE A 107 -1.60 -7.59 -3.88
C PHE A 107 -0.41 -6.89 -4.54
N ALA A 108 0.75 -6.99 -3.92
CA ALA A 108 1.99 -6.48 -4.47
C ALA A 108 2.85 -7.64 -4.99
N LEU A 109 3.39 -7.46 -6.19
CA LEU A 109 4.33 -8.39 -6.79
C LEU A 109 5.74 -8.14 -6.25
N ARG A 110 6.37 -9.15 -5.62
CA ARG A 110 7.72 -9.10 -5.06
C ARG A 110 8.79 -8.85 -6.11
N ASN A 111 8.63 -9.42 -7.31
CA ASN A 111 9.66 -9.37 -8.35
C ASN A 111 9.73 -8.02 -9.09
N CYS A 112 8.59 -7.30 -9.16
CA CYS A 112 8.50 -6.05 -9.90
C CYS A 112 7.98 -4.85 -9.12
N GLY A 113 7.39 -5.07 -7.94
CA GLY A 113 6.81 -4.00 -7.15
C GLY A 113 5.46 -3.50 -7.62
N LEU A 114 4.81 -4.18 -8.56
CA LEU A 114 3.54 -3.69 -9.06
C LEU A 114 2.43 -4.06 -8.08
N VAL A 115 1.62 -3.08 -7.69
CA VAL A 115 0.43 -3.34 -6.87
C VAL A 115 -0.78 -3.56 -7.78
N VAL A 116 -1.32 -4.76 -7.72
CA VAL A 116 -2.36 -5.28 -8.60
C VAL A 116 -3.59 -5.68 -7.78
N SER A 117 -4.79 -5.49 -8.32
CA SER A 117 -6.00 -5.93 -7.63
C SER A 117 -6.16 -7.46 -7.71
N ALA A 118 -6.93 -8.04 -6.80
CA ALA A 118 -7.27 -9.46 -6.85
C ALA A 118 -7.94 -9.87 -8.18
N LYS A 119 -8.71 -8.95 -8.77
CA LYS A 119 -9.28 -9.14 -10.11
C LYS A 119 -8.17 -9.21 -11.16
N ALA A 120 -7.22 -8.28 -11.11
CA ALA A 120 -6.08 -8.29 -12.03
C ALA A 120 -5.30 -9.61 -11.98
N LEU A 121 -5.02 -10.14 -10.78
CA LEU A 121 -4.33 -11.43 -10.64
C LEU A 121 -5.14 -12.60 -11.22
N LYS A 122 -6.47 -12.60 -11.03
CA LYS A 122 -7.32 -13.66 -11.59
C LYS A 122 -7.42 -13.63 -13.11
N GLU A 123 -7.45 -12.43 -13.69
CA GLU A 123 -7.50 -12.23 -15.14
C GLU A 123 -6.13 -12.47 -15.78
N VAL A 124 -5.07 -12.01 -15.13
CA VAL A 124 -3.67 -12.20 -15.54
C VAL A 124 -3.16 -13.53 -14.98
N LYS A 125 -3.62 -14.64 -15.56
CA LYS A 125 -3.03 -15.99 -15.35
C LYS A 125 -1.71 -16.18 -16.09
N SER A 126 -1.06 -15.08 -16.44
CA SER A 126 0.24 -15.09 -17.11
C SER A 126 1.31 -15.23 -16.05
N SER A 127 2.31 -16.06 -16.31
CA SER A 127 3.49 -16.19 -15.43
C SER A 127 4.34 -14.92 -15.37
N ALA A 128 4.01 -13.87 -16.14
CA ALA A 128 4.76 -12.63 -16.25
C ALA A 128 3.89 -11.38 -16.06
N CYS A 129 4.50 -10.36 -15.46
CA CYS A 129 3.86 -9.07 -15.20
C CYS A 129 3.72 -8.25 -16.48
N LEU A 130 2.50 -7.82 -16.81
CA LEU A 130 2.20 -7.09 -18.06
C LEU A 130 2.82 -5.69 -18.16
N VAL A 131 3.30 -5.12 -17.05
CA VAL A 131 3.91 -3.77 -17.04
C VAL A 131 5.43 -3.80 -17.16
N CYS A 132 6.07 -4.85 -16.65
CA CYS A 132 7.54 -4.94 -16.60
C CYS A 132 8.11 -6.20 -17.24
N HIS A 133 7.25 -7.06 -17.78
CA HIS A 133 7.58 -8.33 -18.43
C HIS A 133 8.41 -9.30 -17.59
N LYS A 134 8.44 -9.13 -16.26
CA LYS A 134 9.13 -10.04 -15.35
C LYS A 134 8.24 -11.20 -14.96
N ASP A 135 8.77 -12.40 -15.03
CA ASP A 135 8.11 -13.59 -14.50
C ASP A 135 7.91 -13.48 -12.98
N PHE A 136 6.78 -13.94 -12.48
CA PHE A 136 6.48 -14.00 -11.05
C PHE A 136 5.70 -15.27 -10.74
N VAL A 137 5.93 -15.84 -9.56
CA VAL A 137 5.22 -17.01 -9.09
C VAL A 137 4.09 -16.57 -8.15
N GLU A 138 2.84 -16.85 -8.50
CA GLU A 138 1.68 -16.42 -7.71
C GLU A 138 1.72 -16.87 -6.24
N SER A 139 2.31 -18.03 -5.95
CA SER A 139 2.39 -18.58 -4.60
C SER A 139 3.51 -18.01 -3.73
N VAL A 140 4.54 -17.41 -4.33
CA VAL A 140 5.76 -16.97 -3.62
C VAL A 140 5.94 -15.46 -3.70
N ASP A 141 5.64 -14.88 -4.85
CA ASP A 141 5.92 -13.49 -5.18
C ASP A 141 4.72 -12.56 -4.99
N VAL A 142 3.58 -13.06 -4.51
CA VAL A 142 2.38 -12.25 -4.30
C VAL A 142 2.20 -11.99 -2.81
N ALA A 143 2.46 -10.76 -2.38
CA ALA A 143 2.18 -10.31 -1.03
C ALA A 143 0.80 -9.63 -0.99
N PRO A 144 -0.08 -9.92 -0.02
CA PRO A 144 -1.29 -9.12 0.15
C PRO A 144 -0.91 -7.67 0.45
N ALA A 145 -1.67 -6.70 -0.05
CA ALA A 145 -1.50 -5.30 0.30
C ALA A 145 -2.63 -4.84 1.21
N ASN A 146 -2.25 -4.24 2.34
CA ASN A 146 -3.08 -3.70 3.40
C ASN A 146 -4.31 -4.58 3.70
N ALA A 147 -4.07 -5.87 3.90
CA ALA A 147 -5.12 -6.83 4.20
C ALA A 147 -5.73 -6.49 5.57
N THR A 148 -6.93 -5.91 5.57
CA THR A 148 -7.77 -5.88 6.75
C THR A 148 -8.13 -7.32 7.11
N LYS A 149 -7.61 -7.80 8.24
CA LYS A 149 -8.19 -8.95 8.97
C LYS A 149 -9.65 -8.64 9.34
#